data_AF-A0A392RKQ0-F1
#
_entry.id   AF-A0A392RKQ0-F1
#
_cell.length_a   1.000
_cell.length_b   1.000
_cell.length_c   1.000
_cell.angle_alpha   90.00
_cell.angle_beta   90.00
_cell.angle_gamma   90.00
#
_symmetry.space_group_name_H-M   'P 1'
#
loop_
_entity.id
_entity.type
_entity.pdbx_description
1 polymer ?
#
loop_
_entity_poly.entity_id
_entity_poly.type
_entity_poly.pdbx_seq_one_letter_code
_entity_poly.pdbx_strand_id
1 'polypeptide(L)'
;MKPPSGFPDSCIKFHSHELRFLASTRKIVFGSGVFLFDRFHIGTTSADAIGFKGCKEIDGPYAAYIETVFEKPVLLSGPLLPEPPKTILEEKWVSWLNGFKNGSV
;
A
#
# COMPACT_ATOMS: atom_id res chain seq x y z
N MET A 1 20.66 6.44 -2.92
CA MET A 1 20.02 6.17 -4.22
C MET A 1 19.15 7.38 -4.54
N LYS A 2 19.19 7.93 -5.75
CA LYS A 2 18.27 9.00 -6.16
C LYS A 2 16.98 8.36 -6.72
N PRO A 3 15.79 8.88 -6.39
CA PRO A 3 14.56 8.37 -6.97
C PRO A 3 14.52 8.63 -8.49
N PRO A 4 13.75 7.83 -9.24
CA PRO A 4 13.55 8.06 -10.67
C PRO A 4 12.90 9.43 -10.94
N SER A 5 13.08 9.93 -12.16
CA SER A 5 12.51 11.22 -12.56
C SER A 5 10.98 11.20 -12.43
N GLY A 6 10.41 12.27 -11.88
CA GLY A 6 8.96 12.39 -11.67
C GLY A 6 8.42 11.67 -10.43
N PHE A 7 9.24 10.88 -9.73
CA PHE A 7 8.83 10.27 -8.47
C PHE A 7 8.50 11.38 -7.44
N PRO A 8 7.40 11.24 -6.67
CA PRO A 8 7.03 12.23 -5.66
C PRO A 8 8.16 12.42 -4.65
N ASP A 9 8.28 13.64 -4.12
CA ASP A 9 9.27 13.92 -3.08
C ASP A 9 8.91 13.12 -1.82
N SER A 10 9.62 12.00 -1.63
CA SER A 10 9.33 11.07 -0.54
C SER A 10 10.26 11.35 0.63
N CYS A 11 9.71 11.44 1.83
CA CYS A 11 10.50 11.45 3.06
C CYS A 11 11.19 10.10 3.35
N ILE A 12 10.99 9.08 2.51
CA ILE A 12 11.49 7.72 2.73
C ILE A 12 13.00 7.67 2.43
N LYS A 13 13.79 7.50 3.49
CA LYS A 13 15.22 7.28 3.41
C LYS A 13 15.54 5.87 3.87
N PHE A 14 16.01 5.03 2.96
CA PHE A 14 16.41 3.66 3.29
C PHE A 14 17.83 3.60 3.85
N HIS A 15 18.00 2.85 4.94
CA HIS A 15 19.30 2.42 5.45
C HIS A 15 19.88 1.32 4.55
N SER A 16 21.20 1.11 4.64
CA SER A 16 21.88 0.11 3.80
C SER A 16 21.35 -1.31 3.98
N HIS A 17 20.90 -1.69 5.17
CA HIS A 17 20.36 -3.02 5.42
C HIS A 17 18.95 -3.19 4.82
N GLU A 18 18.11 -2.14 4.86
CA GLU A 18 16.79 -2.10 4.22
C GLU A 18 16.92 -2.20 2.69
N LEU A 19 17.89 -1.50 2.10
CA LEU A 19 18.18 -1.61 0.67
C LEU A 19 18.66 -3.02 0.27
N ARG A 20 19.51 -3.65 1.09
CA ARG A 20 19.94 -5.04 0.84
C ARG A 20 18.76 -6.00 0.87
N PHE A 21 17.84 -5.80 1.80
CA PHE A 21 16.61 -6.57 1.86
C PHE A 21 15.73 -6.33 0.62
N LEU A 22 15.47 -5.08 0.24
CA LEU A 22 14.69 -4.78 -0.96
C LEU A 22 15.34 -5.31 -2.26
N ALA A 23 16.67 -5.29 -2.35
CA ALA A 23 17.38 -5.86 -3.48
C ALA A 23 17.30 -7.39 -3.51
N SER A 24 17.27 -8.06 -2.35
CA SER A 24 17.10 -9.51 -2.29
C SER A 24 15.67 -9.93 -2.58
N THR A 25 14.65 -9.14 -2.19
CA THR A 25 13.25 -9.46 -2.49
C THR A 25 12.95 -9.45 -3.99
N ARG A 26 13.67 -8.66 -4.80
CA ARG A 26 13.59 -8.72 -6.26
C ARG A 26 13.96 -10.08 -6.86
N LYS A 27 14.73 -10.90 -6.13
CA LYS A 27 15.16 -12.24 -6.57
C LYS A 27 14.23 -13.35 -6.09
N ILE A 28 13.14 -13.03 -5.39
CA ILE A 28 12.16 -14.01 -4.95
C ILE A 28 11.45 -14.61 -6.17
N VAL A 29 11.51 -15.93 -6.31
CA VAL A 29 10.75 -16.68 -7.31
C VAL A 29 9.39 -17.03 -6.72
N PHE A 30 8.32 -16.78 -7.46
CA PHE A 30 6.95 -17.09 -7.02
C PHE A 30 6.26 -18.05 -7.98
N GLY A 31 6.17 -19.33 -7.58
CA GLY A 31 5.54 -20.38 -8.37
C GLY A 31 6.42 -20.86 -9.53
N SER A 32 6.00 -20.60 -10.76
CA SER A 32 6.49 -21.19 -12.02
C SER A 32 7.85 -20.68 -12.51
N GLY A 33 8.80 -20.42 -11.61
CA GLY A 33 10.16 -19.97 -11.99
C GLY A 33 10.28 -18.50 -12.40
N VAL A 34 9.21 -17.70 -12.26
CA VAL A 34 9.22 -16.26 -12.57
C VAL A 34 9.49 -15.46 -11.30
N PHE A 35 10.33 -14.42 -11.40
CA PHE A 35 10.55 -13.50 -10.29
C PHE A 35 9.27 -12.75 -9.94
N LEU A 36 9.03 -12.55 -8.65
CA LEU A 36 7.81 -11.93 -8.13
C LEU A 36 7.59 -10.53 -8.72
N PHE A 37 8.65 -9.73 -8.85
CA PHE A 37 8.57 -8.38 -9.42
C PHE A 37 8.35 -8.37 -10.93
N ASP A 38 8.91 -9.34 -11.68
CA ASP A 38 8.63 -9.47 -13.11
C ASP A 38 7.17 -9.82 -13.34
N ARG A 39 6.62 -10.70 -12.49
CA ARG A 39 5.19 -11.03 -12.54
C ARG A 39 4.31 -9.81 -12.29
N PHE A 40 4.61 -9.00 -11.27
CA PHE A 40 3.88 -7.76 -11.04
C PHE A 40 4.00 -6.81 -12.22
N HIS A 41 5.23 -6.58 -12.72
CA HIS A 41 5.46 -5.69 -13.84
C HIS A 41 4.68 -6.13 -15.09
N ILE A 42 4.78 -7.40 -15.49
CA ILE A 42 4.05 -7.94 -16.65
C ILE A 42 2.54 -7.82 -16.44
N GLY A 43 2.04 -8.19 -15.25
CA GLY A 43 0.61 -8.10 -14.94
C GLY A 43 0.07 -6.67 -15.06
N THR A 44 0.79 -5.70 -14.49
CA THR A 44 0.42 -4.28 -14.55
C THR A 44 0.53 -3.73 -15.99
N THR A 45 1.59 -4.08 -16.71
CA THR A 45 1.80 -3.68 -18.11
C THR A 45 0.79 -4.30 -19.07
N SER A 46 0.15 -5.42 -18.71
CA SER A 46 -0.89 -6.05 -19.54
C SER A 46 -2.33 -5.72 -19.13
N ALA A 47 -2.56 -5.02 -18.02
CA ALA A 47 -3.91 -4.67 -17.53
C ALA A 47 -4.50 -3.42 -18.21
N ASP A 48 -5.82 -3.23 -18.20
CA ASP A 48 -6.44 -1.99 -18.71
C ASP A 48 -6.40 -0.83 -17.70
N ALA A 49 -6.35 -1.15 -16.40
CA ALA A 49 -6.29 -0.21 -15.29
C ALA A 49 -5.59 -0.83 -14.08
N ILE A 50 -5.15 0.00 -13.13
CA ILE A 50 -4.42 -0.42 -11.93
C ILE A 50 -5.23 -0.03 -10.70
N GLY A 51 -5.68 -1.01 -9.91
CA GLY A 51 -6.41 -0.77 -8.66
C GLY A 51 -5.50 -0.78 -7.45
N PHE A 52 -5.60 0.25 -6.59
CA PHE A 52 -4.96 0.26 -5.27
C PHE A 52 -5.97 0.52 -4.15
N LYS A 53 -5.74 -0.16 -3.02
CA LYS A 53 -6.38 0.18 -1.75
C LYS A 53 -5.62 1.36 -1.13
N GLY A 54 -5.92 2.55 -1.62
CA GLY A 54 -5.35 3.82 -1.17
C GLY A 54 -6.35 4.95 -1.36
N CYS A 55 -6.07 6.13 -0.82
CA CYS A 55 -6.90 7.33 -0.98
C CYS A 55 -6.10 8.47 -1.60
N LYS A 56 -6.77 9.37 -2.31
CA LYS A 56 -6.10 10.45 -3.05
C LYS A 56 -5.37 11.41 -2.12
N GLU A 57 -5.86 11.60 -0.90
CA GLU A 57 -5.32 12.49 0.11
C GLU A 57 -3.92 12.08 0.58
N ILE A 58 -3.63 10.77 0.59
CA ILE A 58 -2.34 10.21 1.05
C ILE A 58 -1.51 9.74 -0.13
N ASP A 59 -2.13 9.00 -1.06
CA ASP A 59 -1.44 8.28 -2.12
C ASP A 59 -1.48 9.02 -3.46
N GLY A 60 -2.20 10.14 -3.56
CA GLY A 60 -2.45 10.87 -4.81
C GLY A 60 -1.19 11.17 -5.65
N PRO A 61 -0.11 11.73 -5.07
CA PRO A 61 1.13 11.97 -5.81
C PRO A 61 1.76 10.69 -6.37
N TYR A 62 1.73 9.59 -5.61
CA TYR A 62 2.26 8.30 -6.04
C TYR A 62 1.38 7.65 -7.10
N ALA A 63 0.06 7.73 -6.94
CA ALA A 63 -0.90 7.28 -7.94
C ALA A 63 -0.67 7.99 -9.28
N ALA A 64 -0.58 9.33 -9.27
CA ALA A 64 -0.30 10.11 -10.46
C ALA A 64 1.04 9.71 -11.12
N TYR A 65 2.10 9.51 -10.32
CA TYR A 65 3.36 9.01 -10.84
C TYR A 65 3.22 7.64 -11.51
N ILE A 66 2.52 6.70 -10.88
CA ILE A 66 2.26 5.36 -11.47
C ILE A 66 1.46 5.47 -12.77
N GLU A 67 0.47 6.37 -12.85
CA GLU A 67 -0.26 6.65 -14.09
C GLU A 67 0.69 7.11 -15.20
N THR A 68 1.67 7.98 -14.89
CA THR A 68 2.67 8.40 -15.88
C THR A 68 3.62 7.28 -16.30
N VAL A 69 3.96 6.36 -15.39
CA VAL A 69 4.91 5.26 -15.67
C VAL A 69 4.28 4.18 -16.53
N PHE A 70 3.01 3.83 -16.28
CA PHE A 70 2.32 2.75 -16.98
C PHE A 70 1.39 3.24 -18.08
N GLU A 71 1.18 4.55 -18.20
CA GLU A 71 0.26 5.19 -19.14
C GLU A 71 -1.17 4.64 -19.05
N LYS A 72 -1.61 4.36 -17.82
CA LYS A 72 -2.87 3.68 -17.51
C LYS A 72 -3.60 4.34 -16.36
N PRO A 73 -4.94 4.27 -16.31
CA PRO A 73 -5.70 4.77 -15.18
C PRO A 73 -5.34 4.05 -13.88
N VAL A 74 -5.12 4.82 -12.81
CA VAL A 74 -4.94 4.30 -11.45
C VAL A 74 -6.19 4.60 -10.63
N LEU A 75 -6.84 3.54 -10.16
CA LEU A 75 -8.08 3.60 -9.39
C LEU A 75 -7.78 3.44 -7.90
N LEU A 76 -8.13 4.46 -7.12
CA LEU A 76 -7.99 4.48 -5.67
C LEU A 76 -9.34 4.16 -5.02
N SER A 77 -9.39 3.08 -4.24
CA SER A 77 -10.64 2.59 -3.62
C SER A 77 -10.87 3.05 -2.18
N GLY A 78 -9.94 3.83 -1.61
CA GLY A 78 -9.89 4.09 -0.17
C GLY A 78 -10.77 5.25 0.33
N PRO A 79 -11.03 5.29 1.65
CA PRO A 79 -10.82 4.21 2.61
C PRO A 79 -11.94 3.15 2.54
N LEU A 80 -11.56 1.89 2.31
CA LEU A 80 -12.48 0.75 2.41
C LEU A 80 -12.60 0.36 3.89
N LEU A 81 -13.51 1.03 4.60
CA LEU A 81 -13.91 0.67 5.95
C LEU A 81 -14.92 -0.49 5.89
N PRO A 82 -14.81 -1.49 6.78
CA PRO A 82 -15.86 -2.49 6.92
C PRO A 82 -17.17 -1.81 7.35
N GLU A 83 -18.31 -2.43 7.03
CA GLU A 83 -19.57 -2.00 7.62
C GLU A 83 -19.46 -2.03 9.15
N PRO A 84 -19.99 -1.02 9.87
CA PRO A 84 -20.04 -1.05 11.31
C PRO A 84 -20.70 -2.34 11.80
N PRO A 85 -20.13 -3.02 12.82
CA PRO A 85 -20.73 -4.21 13.37
C PRO A 85 -22.15 -3.90 13.85
N LYS A 86 -23.12 -4.73 13.46
CA LYS A 86 -24.52 -4.63 13.93
C LYS A 86 -24.68 -5.11 15.37
N THR A 87 -23.66 -5.77 15.91
CA THR A 87 -23.64 -6.32 17.26
C THR A 87 -23.05 -5.32 18.23
N ILE A 88 -23.69 -5.17 19.38
CA ILE A 88 -23.14 -4.44 20.51
C ILE A 88 -21.91 -5.18 21.08
N LEU A 89 -20.96 -4.41 21.60
CA LEU A 89 -19.80 -4.94 22.28
C LEU A 89 -20.24 -5.62 23.60
N GLU A 90 -19.61 -6.74 23.97
CA GLU A 90 -19.91 -7.40 25.24
C GLU A 90 -19.72 -6.43 26.43
N GLU A 91 -20.60 -6.50 27.42
CA GLU A 91 -20.64 -5.58 28.57
C GLU A 91 -19.29 -5.48 29.31
N LYS A 92 -18.55 -6.59 29.41
CA LYS A 92 -17.22 -6.63 30.03
C LYS A 92 -16.21 -5.70 29.34
N TRP A 93 -16.26 -5.64 28.01
CA TRP A 93 -15.35 -4.78 27.22
C TRP A 93 -15.79 -3.34 27.25
N VAL A 94 -17.10 -3.08 27.23
CA VAL A 94 -17.64 -1.72 27.41
C VAL A 94 -17.20 -1.15 28.76
N SER A 95 -17.37 -1.93 29.83
CA SER A 95 -16.98 -1.51 31.18
C SER A 95 -15.47 -1.28 31.31
N TRP A 96 -14.66 -2.15 30.71
CA TRP A 96 -13.21 -2.02 30.70
C TRP A 96 -12.75 -0.79 29.91
N LEU A 97 -13.25 -0.58 28.68
CA LEU A 97 -12.89 0.55 27.82
C LEU A 97 -13.32 1.90 28.41
N ASN A 98 -14.48 1.96 29.07
CA ASN A 98 -14.99 3.19 29.71
C ASN A 98 -14.13 3.67 30.89
N GLY A 99 -13.23 2.83 31.43
CA GLY A 99 -12.28 3.24 32.46
C GLY A 99 -11.13 4.11 31.94
N PHE A 100 -10.94 4.17 30.62
CA PHE A 100 -9.86 4.92 29.98
C PHE A 100 -10.33 6.29 29.50
N LYS A 101 -9.39 7.23 29.41
CA LYS A 101 -9.68 8.54 28.80
C LYS A 101 -9.88 8.34 27.29
N ASN A 102 -10.69 9.21 26.69
CA ASN A 102 -10.91 9.17 25.25
C ASN A 102 -9.57 9.27 24.49
N GLY A 103 -9.32 8.32 23.58
CA GLY A 103 -8.10 8.23 22.77
C GLY A 103 -6.85 7.73 23.51
N SER A 104 -6.98 7.15 24.71
CA SER A 104 -5.84 6.62 25.46
C SER A 104 -5.66 5.10 25.39
N VAL A 105 -6.49 4.40 24.61
CA VAL A 105 -6.46 2.95 24.36
C VAL A 105 -6.64 2.64 22.89
#